data_AF-A0A944IBA3-F1
#
_entry.id   AF-A0A944IBA3-F1
#
_cell.length_a   1.000
_cell.length_b   1.000
_cell.length_c   1.000
_cell.angle_alpha   90.00
_cell.angle_beta   90.00
_cell.angle_gamma   90.00
#
_symmetry.space_group_name_H-M   'P 1'
#
loop_
_entity.id
_entity.type
_entity.pdbx_description
1 polymer ?
#
loop_
_entity_poly.entity_id
_entity_poly.type
_entity_poly.pdbx_seq_one_letter_code
_entity_poly.pdbx_strand_id
1 'polypeptide(L)'
;MRVILKATLDTEKANEAIRSGKMPELMKDALDHLRPEAAYFGPLGGRRTALLVFDMADSSDLPATGEPFFTQFNAEVEVCPVMNGEDLQKGLAQLGRTSGVS
;
A
#
# COMPACT_ATOMS: atom_id res chain seq x y z
N MET A 1 -1.99 9.58 8.66
CA MET A 1 -3.12 8.64 8.50
C MET A 1 -2.56 7.33 8.01
N ARG A 2 -2.85 6.23 8.68
CA ARG A 2 -2.40 4.91 8.24
C ARG A 2 -3.16 4.50 6.98
N VAL A 3 -2.41 4.10 5.96
CA VAL A 3 -2.95 3.59 4.70
C VAL A 3 -2.34 2.23 4.39
N ILE A 4 -3.08 1.43 3.63
CA ILE A 4 -2.52 0.29 2.90
C ILE A 4 -2.48 0.66 1.42
N LEU A 5 -1.31 0.49 0.81
CA LEU A 5 -1.11 0.54 -0.62
C LEU A 5 -1.00 -0.90 -1.13
N LYS A 6 -1.87 -1.28 -2.07
CA LYS A 6 -1.80 -2.54 -2.81
C LYS A 6 -1.33 -2.23 -4.22
N ALA A 7 -0.12 -2.65 -4.57
CA ALA A 7 0.42 -2.54 -5.91
C ALA A 7 0.44 -3.93 -6.58
N THR A 8 -0.45 -4.13 -7.55
CA THR A 8 -0.50 -5.34 -8.37
C THR A 8 0.30 -5.11 -9.64
N LEU A 9 1.49 -5.70 -9.72
CA LEU A 9 2.42 -5.43 -10.81
C LEU A 9 1.91 -6.01 -12.14
N ASP A 10 2.18 -5.35 -13.26
CA ASP A 10 2.00 -5.97 -14.56
C ASP A 10 2.97 -7.16 -14.70
N THR A 11 2.45 -8.26 -15.25
CA THR A 11 3.20 -9.53 -15.33
C THR A 11 4.39 -9.42 -16.28
N GLU A 12 4.20 -8.77 -17.43
CA GLU A 12 5.26 -8.64 -18.42
C GLU A 12 6.36 -7.71 -17.93
N LYS A 13 5.99 -6.55 -17.38
CA LYS A 13 6.94 -5.58 -16.81
C LYS A 13 7.71 -6.15 -15.62
N ALA A 14 7.02 -6.84 -14.71
CA ALA A 14 7.70 -7.49 -13.59
C ALA A 14 8.67 -8.58 -14.08
N ASN A 15 8.31 -9.36 -15.11
CA ASN A 15 9.20 -10.36 -15.69
C ASN A 15 10.42 -9.71 -16.39
N GLU A 16 10.23 -8.59 -17.09
CA GLU A 16 11.31 -7.80 -17.70
C GLU A 16 12.30 -7.31 -16.64
N ALA A 17 11.80 -6.73 -15.54
CA ALA A 17 12.60 -6.27 -14.41
C ALA A 17 13.39 -7.42 -13.73
N ILE A 18 12.80 -8.62 -13.64
CA ILE A 18 13.49 -9.81 -13.11
C ILE A 18 14.60 -10.26 -14.07
N ARG A 19 14.31 -10.40 -15.37
CA ARG A 19 15.30 -10.85 -16.36
C ARG A 19 16.47 -9.89 -16.50
N SER A 20 16.22 -8.60 -16.37
CA SER A 20 17.25 -7.55 -16.39
C SER A 20 18.01 -7.40 -15.07
N GLY A 21 17.60 -8.09 -14.00
CA GLY A 21 18.23 -8.01 -12.68
C GLY A 21 17.90 -6.74 -11.89
N LYS A 22 17.01 -5.87 -12.40
CA LYS A 22 16.65 -4.59 -11.77
C LYS A 22 15.60 -4.70 -10.67
N MET A 23 14.85 -5.80 -10.60
CA MET A 23 13.77 -5.98 -9.62
C MET A 23 14.19 -5.70 -8.16
N PRO A 24 15.35 -6.19 -7.66
CA PRO A 24 15.76 -5.90 -6.27
C PRO A 24 16.00 -4.41 -5.99
N GLU A 25 16.60 -3.69 -6.94
CA GLU A 25 16.87 -2.25 -6.83
C GLU A 25 15.57 -1.45 -6.84
N LEU A 26 14.70 -1.71 -7.82
CA LEU A 26 13.39 -1.04 -7.92
C LEU A 26 12.53 -1.25 -6.66
N MET A 27 12.54 -2.46 -6.10
CA MET A 27 11.79 -2.73 -4.87
C MET A 27 12.43 -2.06 -3.65
N LYS A 28 13.76 -2.01 -3.58
CA LYS A 28 14.47 -1.29 -2.53
C LYS A 28 14.13 0.20 -2.58
N ASP A 29 14.20 0.82 -3.75
CA ASP A 29 13.88 2.24 -3.93
C ASP A 29 12.46 2.56 -3.47
N ALA A 30 11.49 1.71 -3.82
CA ALA A 30 10.11 1.86 -3.37
C ALA A 30 9.96 1.76 -1.84
N LEU A 31 10.66 0.82 -1.20
CA LEU A 31 10.64 0.65 0.25
C LEU A 31 11.36 1.78 0.99
N ASP A 32 12.50 2.24 0.47
CA ASP A 32 13.27 3.34 1.05
C ASP A 32 12.50 4.66 0.93
N HIS A 33 11.75 4.86 -0.15
CA HIS A 33 10.90 6.03 -0.34
C HIS A 33 9.70 6.04 0.62
N LEU A 34 8.96 4.92 0.70
CA LEU A 34 7.71 4.85 1.46
C LEU A 34 7.91 4.59 2.95
N ARG A 35 9.02 3.93 3.33
CA ARG A 35 9.34 3.51 4.70
C ARG A 35 8.14 2.87 5.41
N PRO A 36 7.59 1.77 4.87
CA PRO A 36 6.43 1.14 5.46
C PRO A 36 6.75 0.54 6.82
N GLU A 37 5.78 0.59 7.73
CA GLU A 37 5.84 -0.12 9.02
C GLU A 37 5.65 -1.63 8.83
N ALA A 38 4.98 -2.03 7.75
CA ALA A 38 4.86 -3.43 7.35
C ALA A 38 4.82 -3.55 5.82
N ALA A 39 5.55 -4.53 5.29
CA ALA A 39 5.58 -4.84 3.87
C ALA A 39 5.39 -6.35 3.68
N TYR A 40 4.40 -6.72 2.88
CA TYR A 40 4.12 -8.10 2.51
C TYR A 40 4.14 -8.24 1.00
N PHE A 41 4.69 -9.35 0.53
CA PHE A 41 4.82 -9.64 -0.89
C PHE A 41 4.27 -11.03 -1.16
N GLY A 42 3.43 -11.14 -2.19
CA GLY A 42 2.85 -12.43 -2.52
C GLY A 42 1.96 -12.40 -3.76
N PRO A 43 1.48 -13.57 -4.18
CA PRO A 43 0.51 -13.68 -5.26
C PRO A 43 -0.89 -13.36 -4.73
N LEU A 44 -1.46 -12.23 -5.15
CA LEU A 44 -2.87 -11.92 -4.96
C LEU A 44 -3.55 -11.94 -6.34
N GLY A 45 -4.64 -12.70 -6.47
CA GLY A 45 -5.27 -12.94 -7.77
C GLY A 45 -4.32 -13.57 -8.80
N GLY A 46 -3.31 -14.32 -8.34
CA GLY A 46 -2.28 -14.92 -9.22
C GLY A 46 -1.21 -13.95 -9.74
N ARG A 47 -1.20 -12.68 -9.30
CA ARG A 47 -0.24 -11.65 -9.76
C ARG A 47 0.70 -11.22 -8.63
N ARG A 48 1.94 -10.86 -8.99
CA ARG A 48 2.94 -10.33 -8.04
C ARG A 48 2.41 -9.04 -7.44
N THR A 49 2.22 -9.04 -6.13
CA THR A 49 1.58 -7.94 -5.42
C THR A 49 2.39 -7.55 -4.21
N ALA A 50 2.57 -6.23 -4.01
CA ALA A 50 3.08 -5.65 -2.79
C ALA A 50 1.92 -5.07 -1.98
N LEU A 51 1.90 -5.36 -0.68
CA LEU A 51 1.00 -4.76 0.30
C LEU A 51 1.85 -3.98 1.29
N LEU A 52 1.75 -2.67 1.26
CA LEU A 52 2.58 -1.77 2.06
C LEU A 52 1.69 -0.98 3.01
N VAL A 53 1.97 -1.05 4.30
CA VAL A 53 1.28 -0.27 5.33
C VAL A 53 2.21 0.83 5.80
N PHE A 54 1.76 2.08 5.71
CA PHE A 54 2.55 3.24 6.10
C PHE A 54 1.67 4.42 6.54
N ASP A 55 2.28 5.38 7.21
CA ASP A 55 1.64 6.64 7.58
C ASP A 55 1.77 7.66 6.43
N MET A 56 0.64 8.05 5.86
CA MET A 56 0.55 9.12 4.87
C MET A 56 0.16 10.43 5.57
N ALA A 57 0.93 11.50 5.35
CA ALA A 57 0.74 12.76 6.05
C ALA A 57 -0.37 13.60 5.42
N ASP A 58 -0.35 13.76 4.10
CA ASP A 58 -1.35 14.50 3.34
C ASP A 58 -1.84 13.71 2.12
N SER A 59 -3.07 13.99 1.67
CA SER A 59 -3.60 13.46 0.41
C SER A 59 -2.75 13.83 -0.82
N SER A 60 -2.01 14.93 -0.78
CA SER A 60 -1.08 15.35 -1.82
C SER A 60 0.11 14.41 -1.99
N ASP A 61 0.36 13.52 -1.03
CA ASP A 61 1.43 12.53 -1.11
C ASP A 61 1.05 11.36 -2.05
N LEU A 62 -0.24 11.18 -2.37
CA LEU A 62 -0.73 10.07 -3.19
C LEU A 62 0.02 9.91 -4.52
N PRO A 63 0.22 10.96 -5.34
CA PRO A 63 0.98 10.84 -6.58
C PRO A 63 2.40 10.31 -6.34
N ALA A 64 3.14 10.90 -5.39
CA ALA A 64 4.51 10.49 -5.10
C ALA A 64 4.59 9.04 -4.60
N THR A 65 3.60 8.59 -3.81
CA THR A 65 3.58 7.23 -3.27
C THR A 65 3.30 6.17 -4.35
N GLY A 66 2.44 6.46 -5.32
CA GLY A 66 2.05 5.53 -6.38
C GLY A 66 2.98 5.53 -7.60
N GLU A 67 3.60 6.68 -7.91
CA GLU A 67 4.36 6.90 -9.14
C GLU A 67 5.45 5.85 -9.42
N PRO A 68 6.25 5.37 -8.44
CA PRO A 68 7.24 4.31 -8.69
C PRO A 68 6.59 3.03 -9.21
N PHE A 69 5.39 2.68 -8.74
CA PHE A 69 4.70 1.47 -9.18
C PHE A 69 4.06 1.63 -10.57
N PHE A 70 3.51 2.82 -10.86
CA PHE A 70 2.97 3.12 -12.18
C PHE A 70 4.07 3.12 -13.25
N THR A 71 5.15 3.85 -13.01
CA THR A 71 6.20 4.07 -14.01
C THR A 71 7.07 2.84 -14.24
N GLN A 72 7.47 2.14 -13.18
CA GLN A 72 8.42 1.03 -13.28
C GLN A 72 7.75 -0.29 -13.64
N PHE A 73 6.49 -0.47 -13.23
CA PHE A 73 5.82 -1.77 -13.28
C PHE A 73 4.46 -1.76 -13.97
N ASN A 74 4.00 -0.62 -14.48
CA ASN A 74 2.64 -0.47 -15.02
C ASN A 74 1.59 -1.07 -14.06
N ALA A 75 1.77 -0.84 -12.77
CA ALA A 75 1.00 -1.52 -11.73
C ALA A 75 -0.40 -0.94 -11.62
N GLU A 76 -1.35 -1.78 -11.22
CA GLU A 76 -2.61 -1.33 -10.64
C GLU A 76 -2.36 -1.01 -9.16
N VAL A 77 -2.65 0.23 -8.75
CA VAL A 77 -2.40 0.71 -7.39
C VAL A 77 -3.70 1.13 -6.73
N GLU A 78 -3.99 0.53 -5.58
CA GLU A 78 -5.10 0.91 -4.70
C GLU A 78 -4.53 1.42 -3.38
N VAL A 79 -5.03 2.55 -2.89
CA VAL A 79 -4.66 3.11 -1.58
C VAL A 79 -5.92 3.29 -0.74
N CYS A 80 -5.94 2.67 0.44
CA CYS A 80 -7.08 2.71 1.35
C CYS A 80 -6.63 3.13 2.75
N PRO A 81 -7.30 4.11 3.40
CA PRO A 81 -7.17 4.32 4.83
C PRO A 81 -7.52 3.04 5.59
N VAL A 82 -6.69 2.68 6.57
CA VAL A 82 -6.88 1.48 7.40
C VAL A 82 -6.61 1.79 8.86
N MET A 83 -7.10 0.91 9.73
CA MET A 83 -6.93 1.00 11.19
C MET A 83 -6.41 -0.34 11.71
N ASN A 84 -5.58 -0.27 12.74
CA ASN A 84 -5.18 -1.46 13.49
C ASN A 84 -6.27 -1.84 14.51
N GLY A 85 -6.03 -2.88 15.32
CA GLY A 85 -7.00 -3.34 16.31
C GLY A 85 -7.35 -2.29 17.38
N GLU A 86 -6.38 -1.50 17.84
CA GLU A 86 -6.61 -0.47 18.86
C GLU A 86 -7.46 0.68 18.31
N ASP A 87 -7.16 1.13 17.09
CA ASP A 87 -7.90 2.20 16.42
C ASP A 87 -9.32 1.76 16.07
N LEU A 88 -9.51 0.49 15.69
CA LEU A 88 -10.84 -0.10 15.53
C LEU A 88 -11.63 -0.07 16.84
N GLN A 89 -11.03 -0.48 17.96
CA GLN A 89 -11.69 -0.44 19.28
C GLN A 89 -12.10 1.00 19.66
N LYS A 90 -11.22 1.99 19.45
CA LYS A 90 -11.53 3.41 19.68
C LYS A 90 -12.69 3.90 18.81
N GLY A 91 -12.74 3.48 17.55
CA GLY A 91 -13.83 3.80 16.62
C GLY A 91 -15.16 3.17 17.05
N LEU A 92 -15.16 1.88 17.36
CA LEU A 92 -16.36 1.16 17.80
C LEU A 92 -16.94 1.72 19.13
N ALA A 93 -16.07 2.13 20.06
CA ALA A 93 -16.50 2.74 21.32
C ALA A 93 -17.27 4.07 21.13
N GLN A 94 -17.13 4.74 19.98
CA GLN A 94 -17.89 5.94 19.65
C GLN A 94 -19.31 5.60 19.18
N LEU A 95 -19.50 4.49 18.46
CA LEU A 95 -20.81 4.06 17.95
C LEU A 95 -21.79 3.70 19.09
N GLY A 96 -21.28 3.10 20.17
CA GLY A 96 -22.09 2.77 21.35
C GLY A 96 -22.63 3.98 22.12
N ARG A 97 -22.11 5.20 21.85
CA ARG A 97 -22.59 6.44 22.48
C ARG A 97 -23.71 7.13 21.70
N THR A 98 -23.94 6.76 20.44
CA THR A 98 -24.99 7.33 19.58
C THR A 98 -26.39 6.73 19.79
N SER A 99 -26.58 5.79 20.71
CA SER A 99 -27.90 5.22 21.03
C SER A 99 -28.72 6.05 22.03
N GLY A 100 -28.25 7.23 22.42
CA GLY A 100 -28.99 8.20 23.23
C GLY A 100 -29.64 9.29 22.38
N VAL A 101 -30.50 8.93 21.44
CA VAL A 101 -31.50 9.88 20.93
C VAL A 101 -32.68 9.80 21.88
N SER A 102 -32.71 10.77 22.80
CA SER A 102 -33.87 11.18 23.60
C SER A 102 -35.04 11.60 22.71
#